data_AF-A0AAU5NQJ9-F1
#
_entry.id   AF-A0AAU5NQJ9-F1
#
_cell.length_a   1.000
_cell.length_b   1.000
_cell.length_c   1.000
_cell.angle_alpha   90.00
_cell.angle_beta   90.00
_cell.angle_gamma   90.00
#
_symmetry.space_group_name_H-M   'P 1'
#
loop_
_entity.id
_entity.type
_entity.pdbx_description
1 polymer ?
#
loop_
_entity_poly.entity_id
_entity_poly.type
_entity_poly.pdbx_seq_one_letter_code
_entity_poly.pdbx_strand_id
1 'polypeptide(L)'
;MSRAQGAATGCTVTYTTNEWSGGFTAQIRVTNLGAALNGWRLEWAYGGDQQVTSAWNAQVTQSGSAVSAVNAAHNAVLAAGGSVDFGLQGTWRTADPAPTAFALNGAPCDGTATPTPTPTPTPTPTPTATSTAPAECAGAGATICSDFEDQTGTVPSGAWQTTAPDCQGTGKVSVDTSVAYSGTRSLRVDGGAGYCNHVFAASTRDLSSVGPVVYVRMRVRHTTALPNNHVTFVSMPDASQGGKALRVGGQNGALQWNRESDDATLPEQSPAGVALSTPLATGRWLCLRYQIDTTAPSMRTWVDDQEIAGLRVDGVATQNVDGQWLARRTPPRPTGLRLGWESYGTGDDTLWFDDVALGSSPIGC
;
A
#
# COMPACT_ATOMS: atom_id res chain seq x y z
N MET A 1 36.73 -7.96 -27.35
CA MET A 1 36.08 -6.95 -26.49
C MET A 1 34.75 -7.52 -26.04
N SER A 2 34.69 -8.07 -24.83
CA SER A 2 33.48 -8.72 -24.32
C SER A 2 32.50 -7.64 -23.84
N ARG A 3 31.31 -7.55 -24.42
CA ARG A 3 30.22 -6.75 -23.86
C ARG A 3 29.62 -7.55 -22.71
N ALA A 4 29.77 -7.07 -21.49
CA ALA A 4 28.96 -7.52 -20.37
C ALA A 4 27.50 -7.14 -20.67
N GLN A 5 26.64 -8.12 -20.96
CA GLN A 5 25.20 -7.94 -20.93
C GLN A 5 24.80 -7.80 -19.47
N GLY A 6 24.47 -6.57 -19.05
CA GLY A 6 23.97 -6.28 -17.71
C GLY A 6 22.68 -7.06 -17.45
N ALA A 7 22.53 -7.57 -16.22
CA ALA A 7 21.32 -8.24 -15.76
C ALA A 7 20.08 -7.40 -16.10
N ALA A 8 19.09 -8.01 -16.73
CA ALA A 8 17.90 -7.31 -17.21
C ALA A 8 17.13 -6.66 -16.04
N THR A 9 17.15 -5.33 -15.99
CA THR A 9 16.35 -4.50 -15.09
C THR A 9 14.93 -4.42 -15.64
N GLY A 10 13.98 -5.13 -15.03
CA GLY A 10 12.57 -4.86 -15.29
C GLY A 10 12.20 -3.47 -14.76
N CYS A 11 11.39 -2.71 -15.48
CA CYS A 11 10.85 -1.45 -15.01
C CYS A 11 9.47 -1.17 -15.63
N THR A 12 8.71 -0.28 -14.98
CA THR A 12 7.54 0.36 -15.58
C THR A 12 7.72 1.87 -15.56
N VAL A 13 7.16 2.54 -16.56
CA VAL A 13 7.19 3.99 -16.66
C VAL A 13 5.78 4.51 -16.87
N THR A 14 5.37 5.46 -16.04
CA THR A 14 4.17 6.27 -16.28
C THR A 14 4.61 7.61 -16.83
N TYR A 15 4.07 8.01 -17.98
CA TYR A 15 4.31 9.29 -18.62
C TYR A 15 2.99 10.06 -18.72
N THR A 16 2.85 11.09 -17.90
CA THR A 16 1.63 11.92 -17.85
C THR A 16 1.92 13.29 -18.42
N THR A 17 1.25 13.64 -19.52
CA THR A 17 1.44 14.90 -20.22
C THR A 17 0.35 15.92 -19.93
N ASN A 18 0.73 17.19 -19.86
CA ASN A 18 -0.16 18.34 -19.96
C ASN A 18 0.34 19.21 -21.11
N GLU A 19 -0.45 19.33 -22.18
CA GLU A 19 -0.03 19.96 -23.44
C GLU A 19 -0.87 21.21 -23.76
N TRP A 20 -0.27 22.10 -24.55
CA TRP A 20 -0.91 23.27 -25.15
C TRP A 20 -0.32 23.51 -26.53
N SER A 21 -0.84 24.49 -27.27
CA SER A 21 -0.33 24.82 -28.60
C SER A 21 1.15 25.19 -28.54
N GLY A 22 2.00 24.35 -29.12
CA GLY A 22 3.45 24.56 -29.21
C GLY A 22 4.26 24.14 -27.99
N GLY A 23 3.65 23.57 -26.94
CA GLY A 23 4.37 23.23 -25.71
C GLY A 23 3.69 22.16 -24.87
N PHE A 24 4.48 21.58 -23.96
CA PHE A 24 3.99 20.57 -23.02
C PHE A 24 4.85 20.51 -21.76
N THR A 25 4.27 19.99 -20.69
CA THR A 25 5.01 19.43 -19.55
C THR A 25 4.70 17.95 -19.41
N ALA A 26 5.69 17.15 -19.04
CA ALA A 26 5.52 15.75 -18.73
C ALA A 26 5.99 15.45 -17.31
N GLN A 27 5.18 14.70 -16.56
CA GLN A 27 5.56 14.07 -15.31
C GLN A 27 5.86 12.59 -15.59
N ILE A 28 7.06 12.15 -15.23
CA ILE A 28 7.55 10.80 -15.49
C ILE A 28 7.81 10.11 -14.16
N ARG A 29 7.14 8.97 -13.95
CA ARG A 29 7.40 8.06 -12.84
C ARG A 29 8.09 6.81 -13.37
N VAL A 30 9.25 6.48 -12.81
CA VAL A 30 9.96 5.23 -13.10
C VAL A 30 9.85 4.32 -11.90
N THR A 31 9.38 3.10 -12.09
CA THR A 31 9.35 2.05 -11.06
C THR A 31 10.36 0.97 -11.42
N ASN A 32 11.27 0.66 -10.50
CA ASN A 32 12.25 -0.40 -10.68
C ASN A 32 11.65 -1.74 -10.25
N LEU A 33 11.57 -2.70 -11.16
CA LEU A 33 11.13 -4.07 -10.88
C LEU A 33 12.30 -5.05 -10.77
N GLY A 34 13.53 -4.57 -10.94
CA GLY A 34 14.77 -5.34 -10.76
C GLY A 34 15.43 -5.10 -9.41
N ALA A 35 16.71 -5.45 -9.32
CA ALA A 35 17.53 -5.18 -8.13
C ALA A 35 17.66 -3.68 -7.85
N ALA A 36 17.88 -3.32 -6.58
CA ALA A 36 18.09 -1.93 -6.19
C ALA A 36 19.21 -1.28 -7.00
N LEU A 37 18.96 -0.06 -7.48
CA LEU A 37 19.90 0.73 -8.26
C LEU A 37 20.47 1.86 -7.40
N ASN A 38 21.75 2.14 -7.60
CA ASN A 38 22.40 3.35 -7.08
C ASN A 38 22.96 4.12 -8.27
N GLY A 39 22.12 4.99 -8.83
CA GLY A 39 22.28 5.61 -10.13
C GLY A 39 21.33 5.00 -11.16
N TRP A 40 20.51 5.83 -11.80
CA TRP A 40 19.61 5.42 -12.86
C TRP A 40 19.65 6.37 -14.06
N ARG A 41 19.52 5.79 -15.24
CA ARG A 41 19.40 6.47 -16.53
C ARG A 41 18.17 5.92 -17.24
N LEU A 42 17.17 6.78 -17.46
CA LEU A 42 16.02 6.44 -18.29
C LEU A 42 16.24 6.96 -19.71
N GLU A 43 15.98 6.12 -20.70
CA GLU A 43 16.13 6.44 -22.12
C GLU A 43 14.82 6.19 -22.86
N TRP A 44 14.47 7.08 -23.77
CA TRP A 44 13.35 6.90 -24.70
C TRP A 44 13.59 7.69 -25.99
N ALA A 45 12.70 7.49 -26.97
CA ALA A 45 12.68 8.30 -28.17
C ALA A 45 11.30 8.93 -28.35
N TYR A 46 11.26 10.19 -28.76
CA TYR A 46 10.04 10.83 -29.19
C TYR A 46 9.65 10.36 -30.59
N GLY A 47 8.36 10.05 -30.78
CA GLY A 47 7.79 9.67 -32.08
C GLY A 47 7.34 10.85 -32.95
N GLY A 48 7.27 12.05 -32.37
CA GLY A 48 6.93 13.29 -33.06
C GLY A 48 8.11 14.25 -33.14
N ASP A 49 7.81 15.56 -33.14
CA ASP A 49 8.81 16.63 -33.24
C ASP A 49 9.10 17.31 -31.90
N GLN A 50 8.85 16.60 -30.79
CA GLN A 50 9.07 17.11 -29.45
C GLN A 50 10.53 17.46 -29.18
N GLN A 51 10.75 18.59 -28.51
CA GLN A 51 12.06 19.08 -28.05
C GLN A 51 11.99 19.50 -26.58
N VAL A 52 12.78 18.86 -25.72
CA VAL A 52 12.91 19.18 -24.29
C VAL A 52 13.61 20.53 -24.13
N THR A 53 13.04 21.42 -23.33
CA THR A 53 13.58 22.75 -23.04
C THR A 53 14.11 22.89 -21.62
N SER A 54 13.50 22.21 -20.65
CA SER A 54 13.92 22.21 -19.25
C SER A 54 13.45 20.95 -18.53
N ALA A 55 14.08 20.63 -17.40
CA ALA A 55 13.72 19.50 -16.56
C ALA A 55 14.00 19.78 -15.08
N TRP A 56 13.34 19.03 -14.20
CA TRP A 56 13.56 19.05 -12.76
C TRP A 56 13.64 17.62 -12.21
N ASN A 57 14.33 17.45 -11.09
CA ASN A 57 14.60 16.16 -10.44
C ASN A 57 15.31 15.11 -11.32
N ALA A 58 15.79 15.49 -12.50
CA ALA A 58 16.66 14.72 -13.38
C ALA A 58 17.49 15.66 -14.26
N GLN A 59 18.65 15.20 -14.72
CA GLN A 59 19.42 15.84 -15.79
C GLN A 59 19.00 15.21 -17.11
N VAL A 60 18.33 15.98 -17.97
CA VAL A 60 17.78 15.49 -19.24
C VAL A 60 18.58 16.05 -20.41
N THR A 61 18.98 15.18 -21.33
CA THR A 61 19.65 15.52 -22.58
C THR A 61 18.88 14.93 -23.75
N GLN A 62 18.85 15.64 -24.88
CA GLN A 62 18.21 15.18 -26.10
C GLN A 62 19.15 15.37 -27.30
N SER A 63 19.22 14.35 -28.15
CA SER A 63 19.92 14.39 -29.45
C SER A 63 18.99 13.84 -30.53
N GLY A 64 18.54 14.72 -31.43
CA GLY A 64 17.47 14.37 -32.36
C GLY A 64 16.20 13.98 -31.60
N SER A 65 15.67 12.78 -31.85
CA SER A 65 14.52 12.24 -31.13
C SER A 65 14.88 11.46 -29.87
N ALA A 66 16.15 11.11 -29.65
CA ALA A 66 16.59 10.30 -28.52
C ALA A 66 16.78 11.18 -27.27
N VAL A 67 16.20 10.75 -26.15
CA VAL A 67 16.27 11.46 -24.87
C VAL A 67 16.87 10.54 -23.80
N SER A 68 17.72 11.12 -22.95
CA SER A 68 18.31 10.46 -21.80
C SER A 68 18.13 11.32 -20.55
N ALA A 69 17.51 10.75 -19.52
CA ALA A 69 17.34 11.36 -18.20
C ALA A 69 18.19 10.60 -17.18
N VAL A 70 19.08 11.31 -16.48
CA VAL A 70 19.91 10.76 -15.40
C VAL A 70 19.43 11.33 -14.07
N ASN A 71 19.48 10.52 -13.02
CA ASN A 71 19.06 10.90 -11.67
C ASN A 71 19.71 12.21 -11.18
N ALA A 72 18.97 12.95 -10.34
CA ALA A 72 19.54 13.97 -9.48
C ALA A 72 20.26 13.31 -8.28
N ALA A 73 21.08 14.08 -7.55
CA ALA A 73 21.84 13.54 -6.42
C ALA A 73 20.94 12.97 -5.32
N HIS A 74 19.79 13.60 -5.06
CA HIS A 74 18.89 13.24 -3.96
C HIS A 74 18.00 12.02 -4.26
N ASN A 75 17.88 11.61 -5.53
CA ASN A 75 17.02 10.50 -5.97
C ASN A 75 17.81 9.42 -6.74
N ALA A 76 19.11 9.34 -6.51
CA ALA A 76 20.00 8.36 -7.15
C ALA A 76 19.67 6.92 -6.76
N VAL A 77 19.25 6.70 -5.51
CA VAL A 77 18.91 5.38 -4.99
C VAL A 77 17.48 5.04 -5.38
N LEU A 78 17.32 3.99 -6.17
CA LEU A 78 16.03 3.47 -6.60
C LEU A 78 15.93 1.99 -6.20
N ALA A 79 15.32 1.74 -5.05
CA ALA A 79 15.20 0.41 -4.48
C ALA A 79 14.44 -0.56 -5.41
N ALA A 80 14.59 -1.86 -5.19
CA ALA A 80 13.76 -2.86 -5.85
C ALA A 80 12.28 -2.64 -5.46
N GLY A 81 11.40 -2.55 -6.45
CA GLY A 81 9.99 -2.21 -6.26
C GLY A 81 9.72 -0.73 -5.94
N GLY A 82 10.76 0.10 -5.81
CA GLY A 82 10.66 1.53 -5.54
C GLY A 82 10.40 2.35 -6.80
N SER A 83 10.00 3.61 -6.63
CA SER A 83 9.75 4.55 -7.72
C SER A 83 10.46 5.90 -7.50
N VAL A 84 10.79 6.57 -8.60
CA VAL A 84 11.27 7.95 -8.64
C VAL A 84 10.43 8.77 -9.60
N ASP A 85 10.23 10.04 -9.26
CA ASP A 85 9.48 10.99 -10.06
C ASP A 85 10.40 12.13 -10.53
N PHE A 86 10.34 12.45 -11.82
CA PHE A 86 10.94 13.65 -12.39
C PHE A 86 10.01 14.23 -13.44
N GLY A 87 10.30 15.44 -13.90
CA GLY A 87 9.50 16.05 -14.94
C GLY A 87 10.33 16.89 -15.88
N LEU A 88 9.70 17.21 -17.01
CA LEU A 88 10.29 18.02 -18.06
C LEU A 88 9.26 18.92 -18.72
N GLN A 89 9.75 19.99 -19.33
CA GLN A 89 9.01 20.85 -20.23
C GLN A 89 9.63 20.74 -21.62
N GLY A 90 8.79 20.79 -22.64
CA GLY A 90 9.24 20.82 -24.02
C GLY A 90 8.30 21.56 -24.97
N THR A 91 8.68 21.55 -26.24
CA THR A 91 7.94 22.13 -27.37
C THR A 91 7.65 21.06 -28.41
N TRP A 92 6.59 21.25 -29.19
CA TRP A 92 6.25 20.42 -30.35
C TRP A 92 5.65 21.35 -31.43
N ARG A 93 5.57 20.92 -32.69
CA ARG A 93 4.96 21.74 -33.75
C ARG A 93 3.84 21.02 -34.48
N THR A 94 4.09 19.76 -34.80
CA THR A 94 3.20 18.97 -35.66
C THR A 94 2.54 17.83 -34.90
N ALA A 95 3.28 17.16 -34.00
CA ALA A 95 2.75 16.01 -33.27
C ALA A 95 3.46 15.81 -31.92
N ASP A 96 2.67 15.56 -30.86
CA ASP A 96 3.14 15.23 -29.50
C ASP A 96 2.67 13.84 -29.02
N PRO A 97 2.99 12.73 -29.72
CA PRO A 97 2.63 11.41 -29.23
C PRO A 97 3.47 11.06 -27.99
N ALA A 98 2.82 10.55 -26.95
CA ALA A 98 3.52 10.02 -25.78
C ALA A 98 4.47 8.87 -26.20
N PRO A 99 5.69 8.80 -25.63
CA PRO A 99 6.60 7.69 -25.90
C PRO A 99 6.01 6.35 -25.44
N THR A 100 6.20 5.31 -26.23
CA THR A 100 5.65 3.96 -25.96
C THR A 100 6.71 2.97 -25.48
N ALA A 101 7.99 3.33 -25.55
CA ALA A 101 9.10 2.48 -25.16
C ALA A 101 10.13 3.26 -24.35
N PHE A 102 10.50 2.69 -23.21
CA PHE A 102 11.51 3.23 -22.30
C PHE A 102 12.53 2.15 -21.98
N ALA A 103 13.75 2.57 -21.64
CA ALA A 103 14.78 1.70 -21.10
C ALA A 103 15.42 2.29 -19.84
N LEU A 104 15.55 1.49 -18.78
CA LEU A 104 16.22 1.85 -17.55
C LEU A 104 17.60 1.18 -17.48
N ASN A 105 18.65 2.00 -17.43
CA ASN A 105 20.05 1.55 -17.49
C ASN A 105 20.37 0.64 -18.69
N GLY A 106 19.62 0.81 -19.80
CA GLY A 106 19.76 0.02 -21.02
C GLY A 106 18.89 -1.24 -21.09
N ALA A 107 18.10 -1.55 -20.05
CA ALA A 107 17.12 -2.65 -20.08
C ALA A 107 15.70 -2.11 -20.36
N PRO A 108 14.89 -2.78 -21.20
CA PRO A 108 13.56 -2.29 -21.57
C PRO A 108 12.59 -2.29 -20.37
N CYS A 109 11.76 -1.24 -20.28
CA CYS A 109 10.68 -1.16 -19.31
C CYS A 109 9.39 -1.77 -19.88
N ASP A 110 9.32 -3.10 -19.91
CA ASP A 110 8.16 -3.85 -20.44
C ASP A 110 7.24 -4.40 -19.32
N GLY A 111 7.48 -4.02 -18.07
CA GLY A 111 6.71 -4.50 -16.92
C GLY A 111 7.00 -5.95 -16.51
N THR A 112 7.96 -6.63 -17.15
CA THR A 112 8.39 -7.96 -16.73
C THR A 112 9.53 -7.85 -15.72
N ALA A 113 9.31 -8.38 -14.52
CA ALA A 113 10.40 -8.58 -13.58
C ALA A 113 11.25 -9.77 -14.07
N THR A 114 12.53 -9.56 -14.36
CA THR A 114 13.44 -10.70 -14.59
C THR A 114 13.77 -11.33 -13.24
N PRO A 115 13.57 -12.66 -13.05
CA PRO A 115 13.93 -13.30 -11.81
C PRO A 115 15.45 -13.24 -11.60
N THR A 116 15.88 -12.61 -10.50
CA THR A 116 17.27 -12.72 -10.02
C THR A 116 17.59 -14.20 -9.77
N PRO A 117 18.70 -14.77 -10.29
CA PRO A 117 19.08 -16.15 -9.98
C PRO A 117 19.40 -16.27 -8.48
N THR A 118 18.60 -17.08 -7.78
CA THR A 118 18.86 -17.51 -6.42
C THR A 118 20.13 -18.37 -6.40
N PRO A 119 21.14 -18.12 -5.53
CA PRO A 119 22.23 -19.06 -5.36
C PRO A 119 21.69 -20.40 -4.86
N THR A 120 22.11 -21.50 -5.48
CA THR A 120 21.74 -22.87 -5.11
C THR A 120 22.08 -23.11 -3.63
N PRO A 121 21.11 -23.43 -2.75
CA PRO A 121 21.44 -23.87 -1.41
C PRO A 121 22.09 -25.25 -1.47
N THR A 122 23.28 -25.37 -0.90
CA THR A 122 23.80 -26.67 -0.42
C THR A 122 22.78 -27.20 0.60
N PRO A 123 22.43 -28.51 0.62
CA PRO A 123 21.46 -29.04 1.57
C PRO A 123 22.00 -28.88 3.01
N THR A 124 21.58 -27.82 3.67
CA THR A 124 21.70 -27.64 5.11
C THR A 124 20.51 -28.36 5.75
N PRO A 125 20.71 -29.18 6.79
CA PRO A 125 19.64 -29.96 7.40
C PRO A 125 18.48 -29.07 7.83
N THR A 126 17.27 -29.53 7.57
CA THR A 126 16.00 -28.96 8.03
C THR A 126 16.11 -28.55 9.50
N PRO A 127 16.05 -27.26 9.85
CA PRO A 127 15.86 -26.90 11.24
C PRO A 127 14.45 -27.33 11.63
N THR A 128 14.37 -28.18 12.64
CA THR A 128 13.14 -28.47 13.37
C THR A 128 12.51 -27.16 13.80
N ALA A 129 11.28 -26.89 13.33
CA ALA A 129 10.49 -25.73 13.73
C ALA A 129 10.40 -25.67 15.26
N THR A 130 11.01 -24.65 15.85
CA THR A 130 10.75 -24.26 17.22
C THR A 130 9.94 -22.98 17.16
N SER A 131 8.63 -23.14 17.37
CA SER A 131 7.65 -22.07 17.57
C SER A 131 8.18 -21.07 18.59
N THR A 132 8.62 -19.91 18.11
CA THR A 132 8.86 -18.74 18.94
C THR A 132 8.17 -17.58 18.23
N ALA A 133 7.30 -16.85 18.94
CA ALA A 133 6.62 -15.66 18.42
C ALA A 133 7.60 -14.76 17.65
N PRO A 134 7.16 -14.07 16.58
CA PRO A 134 8.07 -13.36 15.70
C PRO A 134 8.84 -12.33 16.52
N ALA A 135 10.18 -12.40 16.42
CA ALA A 135 11.11 -11.59 17.22
C ALA A 135 10.83 -10.07 17.09
N GLU A 136 10.18 -9.66 16.00
CA GLU A 136 9.79 -8.29 15.69
C GLU A 136 8.77 -7.69 16.68
N CYS A 137 7.87 -8.47 17.29
CA CYS A 137 6.92 -7.93 18.27
C CYS A 137 7.39 -8.05 19.72
N ALA A 138 8.27 -9.02 20.00
CA ALA A 138 8.59 -9.44 21.37
C ALA A 138 9.31 -8.34 22.17
N GLY A 139 10.05 -7.45 21.50
CA GLY A 139 10.70 -6.30 22.12
C GLY A 139 9.80 -5.09 22.39
N ALA A 140 8.58 -5.05 21.82
CA ALA A 140 7.73 -3.85 21.78
C ALA A 140 6.54 -3.87 22.76
N GLY A 141 6.32 -4.98 23.50
CA GLY A 141 5.17 -5.12 24.41
C GLY A 141 3.82 -5.15 23.70
N ALA A 142 3.78 -5.71 22.48
CA ALA A 142 2.57 -5.76 21.66
C ALA A 142 1.46 -6.59 22.31
N THR A 143 0.25 -6.02 22.38
CA THR A 143 -0.98 -6.69 22.86
C THR A 143 -1.46 -7.76 21.88
N ILE A 144 -1.31 -7.51 20.58
CA ILE A 144 -1.47 -8.52 19.52
C ILE A 144 -0.12 -8.69 18.85
N CYS A 145 0.30 -9.94 18.67
CA CYS A 145 1.39 -10.31 17.79
C CYS A 145 1.07 -11.68 17.19
N SER A 146 0.92 -11.76 15.88
CA SER A 146 0.53 -12.97 15.17
C SER A 146 1.14 -12.98 13.77
N ASP A 147 2.04 -13.93 13.53
CA ASP A 147 2.52 -14.39 12.22
C ASP A 147 1.68 -15.58 11.71
N PHE A 148 0.59 -15.92 12.41
CA PHE A 148 -0.30 -17.05 12.13
C PHE A 148 0.36 -18.44 12.08
N GLU A 149 1.62 -18.60 12.48
CA GLU A 149 2.30 -19.90 12.44
C GLU A 149 1.78 -20.89 13.50
N ASP A 150 1.10 -20.38 14.51
CA ASP A 150 0.39 -21.16 15.52
C ASP A 150 -0.93 -21.78 15.00
N GLN A 151 -1.39 -21.35 13.82
CA GLN A 151 -2.66 -21.80 13.24
C GLN A 151 -2.52 -23.17 12.55
N THR A 152 -2.85 -24.24 13.26
CA THR A 152 -2.73 -25.61 12.74
C THR A 152 -3.93 -26.09 11.91
N GLY A 153 -5.10 -25.46 12.08
CA GLY A 153 -6.33 -25.78 11.36
C GLY A 153 -6.54 -24.91 10.12
N THR A 154 -7.60 -25.20 9.36
CA THR A 154 -7.97 -24.42 8.15
C THR A 154 -8.81 -23.17 8.46
N VAL A 155 -9.24 -23.00 9.71
CA VAL A 155 -10.02 -21.85 10.21
C VAL A 155 -9.26 -21.25 11.39
N PRO A 156 -9.19 -19.91 11.53
CA PRO A 156 -8.49 -19.28 12.65
C PRO A 156 -9.06 -19.69 14.01
N SER A 157 -8.19 -19.81 14.99
CA SER A 157 -8.51 -20.23 16.35
C SER A 157 -7.64 -19.55 17.39
N GLY A 158 -7.95 -19.75 18.68
CA GLY A 158 -7.17 -19.23 19.80
C GLY A 158 -7.27 -17.71 19.93
N ALA A 159 -6.21 -17.01 19.53
CA ALA A 159 -6.19 -15.54 19.56
C ALA A 159 -7.11 -14.90 18.50
N TRP A 160 -7.64 -15.70 17.57
CA TRP A 160 -8.50 -15.27 16.49
C TRP A 160 -9.78 -16.10 16.43
N GLN A 161 -10.88 -15.45 16.04
CA GLN A 161 -12.17 -16.10 15.81
C GLN A 161 -12.85 -15.52 14.57
N THR A 162 -13.52 -16.35 13.79
CA THR A 162 -14.30 -15.87 12.63
C THR A 162 -15.59 -15.21 13.13
N THR A 163 -15.93 -14.06 12.56
CA THR A 163 -17.15 -13.31 12.88
C THR A 163 -17.75 -12.66 11.64
N ALA A 164 -19.08 -12.56 11.62
CA ALA A 164 -19.86 -11.86 10.62
C ALA A 164 -21.10 -11.28 11.36
N PRO A 165 -20.97 -10.07 11.92
CA PRO A 165 -22.08 -9.40 12.63
C PRO A 165 -23.37 -9.34 11.82
N ASP A 166 -24.54 -9.38 12.47
CA ASP A 166 -25.88 -9.23 11.87
C ASP A 166 -26.36 -10.33 10.92
N CYS A 167 -25.58 -10.68 9.88
CA CYS A 167 -25.95 -11.71 8.91
C CYS A 167 -24.72 -12.39 8.29
N GLN A 168 -24.96 -13.59 7.72
CA GLN A 168 -23.92 -14.43 7.12
C GLN A 168 -24.30 -14.79 5.69
N GLY A 169 -23.28 -14.88 4.85
CA GLY A 169 -23.41 -15.15 3.42
C GLY A 169 -22.26 -16.02 2.95
N THR A 170 -21.65 -15.64 1.84
CA THR A 170 -20.62 -16.42 1.14
C THR A 170 -19.19 -16.08 1.54
N GLY A 171 -18.96 -14.98 2.27
CA GLY A 171 -17.64 -14.58 2.73
C GLY A 171 -16.99 -15.66 3.60
N LYS A 172 -15.69 -15.88 3.38
CA LYS A 172 -14.93 -16.92 4.11
C LYS A 172 -13.62 -16.41 4.68
N VAL A 173 -13.31 -16.84 5.89
CA VAL A 173 -11.99 -16.68 6.51
C VAL A 173 -11.35 -18.06 6.64
N SER A 174 -10.08 -18.18 6.30
CA SER A 174 -9.31 -19.42 6.39
C SER A 174 -7.84 -19.16 6.68
N VAL A 175 -7.13 -20.21 7.08
CA VAL A 175 -5.66 -20.21 7.18
C VAL A 175 -5.14 -20.76 5.85
N ASP A 176 -4.35 -19.96 5.15
CA ASP A 176 -3.74 -20.33 3.87
C ASP A 176 -2.29 -20.76 4.10
N THR A 177 -1.88 -21.85 3.45
CA THR A 177 -0.52 -22.41 3.53
C THR A 177 0.26 -22.25 2.22
N SER A 178 -0.39 -21.67 1.20
CA SER A 178 0.19 -21.45 -0.14
C SER A 178 0.65 -20.01 -0.35
N VAL A 179 0.11 -19.08 0.44
CA VAL A 179 0.44 -17.66 0.41
C VAL A 179 0.72 -17.23 1.84
N ALA A 180 1.93 -16.77 2.10
CA ALA A 180 2.35 -16.19 3.37
C ALA A 180 3.37 -15.08 3.10
N TYR A 181 3.51 -14.14 4.03
CA TYR A 181 4.60 -13.16 3.99
C TYR A 181 5.81 -13.73 4.74
N SER A 182 5.61 -14.12 6.00
CA SER A 182 6.60 -14.82 6.79
C SER A 182 6.17 -16.28 6.97
N GLY A 183 7.11 -17.16 7.31
CA GLY A 183 6.81 -18.56 7.56
C GLY A 183 6.11 -19.30 6.41
N THR A 184 5.04 -20.00 6.75
CA THR A 184 4.27 -20.90 5.86
C THR A 184 2.77 -20.69 5.93
N ARG A 185 2.27 -19.78 6.78
CA ARG A 185 0.84 -19.57 7.02
C ARG A 185 0.51 -18.09 6.96
N SER A 186 -0.69 -17.78 6.48
CA SER A 186 -1.29 -16.46 6.69
C SER A 186 -2.80 -16.57 6.81
N LEU A 187 -3.42 -15.49 7.27
CA LEU A 187 -4.87 -15.38 7.29
C LEU A 187 -5.37 -15.01 5.89
N ARG A 188 -6.23 -15.82 5.28
CA ARG A 188 -6.92 -15.52 4.02
C ARG A 188 -8.38 -15.15 4.26
N VAL A 189 -8.84 -14.15 3.53
CA VAL A 189 -10.23 -13.69 3.49
C VAL A 189 -10.70 -13.71 2.03
N ASP A 190 -11.68 -14.55 1.72
CA ASP A 190 -12.41 -14.50 0.45
C ASP A 190 -13.67 -13.65 0.68
N GLY A 191 -13.59 -12.37 0.30
CA GLY A 191 -14.64 -11.37 0.49
C GLY A 191 -15.62 -11.32 -0.68
N GLY A 192 -16.92 -11.32 -0.38
CA GLY A 192 -17.97 -11.17 -1.37
C GLY A 192 -18.67 -9.81 -1.29
N ALA A 193 -19.15 -9.32 -2.43
CA ALA A 193 -19.97 -8.13 -2.53
C ALA A 193 -21.37 -8.33 -1.93
N GLY A 194 -21.93 -7.27 -1.36
CA GLY A 194 -23.23 -7.29 -0.70
C GLY A 194 -23.09 -7.56 0.80
N TYR A 195 -23.82 -6.78 1.61
CA TYR A 195 -23.53 -6.64 3.04
C TYR A 195 -23.41 -7.98 3.77
N CYS A 196 -24.35 -8.91 3.59
CA CYS A 196 -24.33 -10.18 4.32
C CYS A 196 -23.18 -11.13 3.92
N ASN A 197 -22.42 -10.83 2.86
CA ASN A 197 -21.22 -11.58 2.51
C ASN A 197 -19.97 -11.08 3.27
N HIS A 198 -20.10 -10.10 4.17
CA HIS A 198 -18.98 -9.68 4.99
C HIS A 198 -18.53 -10.79 5.93
N VAL A 199 -17.24 -10.81 6.22
CA VAL A 199 -16.63 -11.75 7.16
C VAL A 199 -15.33 -11.17 7.68
N PHE A 200 -14.99 -11.46 8.93
CA PHE A 200 -13.76 -11.02 9.55
C PHE A 200 -13.17 -12.09 10.46
N ALA A 201 -11.84 -12.10 10.60
CA ALA A 201 -11.15 -12.66 11.75
C ALA A 201 -11.03 -11.59 12.83
N ALA A 202 -11.73 -11.77 13.94
CA ALA A 202 -11.64 -10.91 15.11
C ALA A 202 -10.57 -11.43 16.07
N SER A 203 -9.70 -10.54 16.54
CA SER A 203 -8.82 -10.83 17.67
C SER A 203 -9.65 -11.00 18.95
N THR A 204 -9.26 -11.93 19.81
CA THR A 204 -9.86 -12.12 21.14
C THR A 204 -9.27 -11.20 22.20
N ARG A 205 -8.29 -10.36 21.83
CA ARG A 205 -7.65 -9.40 22.74
C ARG A 205 -8.49 -8.14 22.90
N ASP A 206 -8.64 -7.69 24.15
CA ASP A 206 -9.19 -6.37 24.47
C ASP A 206 -8.12 -5.30 24.28
N LEU A 207 -8.46 -4.26 23.50
CA LEU A 207 -7.57 -3.16 23.18
C LEU A 207 -7.83 -1.90 24.02
N SER A 208 -8.81 -1.93 24.92
CA SER A 208 -9.26 -0.76 25.68
C SER A 208 -8.17 -0.10 26.55
N SER A 209 -7.11 -0.84 26.89
CA SER A 209 -5.98 -0.36 27.70
C SER A 209 -4.76 0.06 26.88
N VAL A 210 -4.78 -0.11 25.55
CA VAL A 210 -3.65 0.25 24.69
C VAL A 210 -3.62 1.76 24.49
N GLY A 211 -2.55 2.42 24.93
CA GLY A 211 -2.41 3.87 24.78
C GLY A 211 -1.13 4.45 25.39
N PRO A 212 -0.96 5.78 25.31
CA PRO A 212 -1.92 6.75 24.79
C PRO A 212 -2.06 6.71 23.25
N VAL A 213 -1.09 6.13 22.55
CA VAL A 213 -1.14 5.94 21.10
C VAL A 213 -1.22 4.44 20.80
N VAL A 214 -2.21 4.04 20.02
CA VAL A 214 -2.35 2.68 19.49
C VAL A 214 -1.57 2.61 18.18
N TYR A 215 -0.59 1.72 18.09
CA TYR A 215 0.16 1.44 16.86
C TYR A 215 -0.27 0.09 16.32
N VAL A 216 -0.52 0.01 15.01
CA VAL A 216 -0.85 -1.22 14.31
C VAL A 216 0.07 -1.38 13.09
N ARG A 217 0.57 -2.59 12.89
CA ARG A 217 1.25 -3.05 11.67
C ARG A 217 0.60 -4.34 11.20
N MET A 218 0.39 -4.47 9.91
CA MET A 218 -0.01 -5.72 9.27
C MET A 218 0.60 -5.78 7.87
N ARG A 219 1.00 -6.98 7.45
CA ARG A 219 1.26 -7.28 6.05
C ARG A 219 -0.07 -7.59 5.40
N VAL A 220 -0.39 -6.91 4.30
CA VAL A 220 -1.65 -7.09 3.56
C VAL A 220 -1.33 -7.36 2.11
N ARG A 221 -1.93 -8.40 1.55
CA ARG A 221 -1.93 -8.67 0.10
C ARG A 221 -3.38 -8.78 -0.35
N HIS A 222 -3.69 -8.31 -1.55
CA HIS A 222 -5.04 -8.42 -2.10
C HIS A 222 -5.03 -8.63 -3.61
N THR A 223 -6.13 -9.09 -4.19
CA THR A 223 -6.20 -9.48 -5.61
C THR A 223 -6.84 -8.43 -6.50
N THR A 224 -7.77 -7.66 -5.97
CA THR A 224 -8.61 -6.73 -6.74
C THR A 224 -8.24 -5.30 -6.40
N ALA A 225 -8.17 -4.43 -7.40
CA ALA A 225 -7.96 -3.00 -7.13
C ALA A 225 -9.14 -2.45 -6.33
N LEU A 226 -8.86 -1.51 -5.42
CA LEU A 226 -9.93 -0.88 -4.61
C LEU A 226 -11.00 -0.30 -5.55
N PRO A 227 -12.29 -0.60 -5.30
CA PRO A 227 -13.36 -0.14 -6.18
C PRO A 227 -13.68 1.35 -5.95
N ASN A 228 -14.57 1.89 -6.79
CA ASN A 228 -15.14 3.21 -6.58
C ASN A 228 -16.09 3.24 -5.37
N ASN A 229 -16.78 2.12 -5.12
CA ASN A 229 -17.69 1.97 -3.99
C ASN A 229 -16.94 1.78 -2.68
N HIS A 230 -17.59 2.12 -1.57
CA HIS A 230 -17.02 1.95 -0.24
C HIS A 230 -16.92 0.46 0.13
N VAL A 231 -15.69 0.02 0.46
CA VAL A 231 -15.38 -1.29 1.02
C VAL A 231 -14.58 -1.14 2.31
N THR A 232 -14.63 -2.12 3.20
CA THR A 232 -13.88 -2.16 4.47
C THR A 232 -13.12 -3.47 4.57
N PHE A 233 -11.84 -3.42 4.95
CA PHE A 233 -11.02 -4.61 5.20
C PHE A 233 -10.39 -4.66 6.60
N VAL A 234 -10.45 -3.56 7.36
CA VAL A 234 -10.22 -3.56 8.81
C VAL A 234 -11.40 -2.91 9.50
N SER A 235 -11.94 -3.57 10.53
CA SER A 235 -12.98 -3.02 11.41
C SER A 235 -12.49 -3.03 12.84
N MET A 236 -12.58 -1.90 13.52
CA MET A 236 -12.22 -1.75 14.93
C MET A 236 -13.42 -1.21 15.70
N PRO A 237 -14.13 -2.03 16.49
CA PRO A 237 -15.12 -1.53 17.44
C PRO A 237 -14.51 -0.43 18.31
N ASP A 238 -15.23 0.67 18.50
CA ASP A 238 -14.68 1.87 19.11
C ASP A 238 -15.58 2.39 20.23
N ALA A 239 -15.04 2.44 21.45
CA ALA A 239 -15.78 2.90 22.63
C ALA A 239 -16.17 4.38 22.54
N SER A 240 -15.38 5.20 21.85
CA SER A 240 -15.74 6.61 21.62
C SER A 240 -16.96 6.75 20.70
N GLN A 241 -17.30 5.70 19.94
CA GLN A 241 -18.41 5.65 19.00
C GLN A 241 -19.56 4.75 19.47
N GLY A 242 -19.64 4.45 20.77
CA GLY A 242 -20.68 3.59 21.32
C GLY A 242 -20.60 2.13 20.85
N GLY A 243 -19.41 1.66 20.49
CA GLY A 243 -19.15 0.31 19.99
C GLY A 243 -19.23 0.14 18.47
N LYS A 244 -19.70 1.17 17.75
CA LYS A 244 -19.65 1.22 16.29
C LYS A 244 -18.20 1.23 15.78
N ALA A 245 -17.97 0.79 14.55
CA ALA A 245 -16.62 0.58 14.04
C ALA A 245 -15.96 1.86 13.52
N LEU A 246 -14.69 2.04 13.88
CA LEU A 246 -13.70 2.73 13.08
C LEU A 246 -13.18 1.76 12.01
N ARG A 247 -13.17 2.18 10.75
CA ARG A 247 -12.95 1.29 9.60
C ARG A 247 -11.78 1.75 8.75
N VAL A 248 -11.02 0.80 8.22
CA VAL A 248 -10.03 1.03 7.14
C VAL A 248 -10.48 0.24 5.93
N GLY A 249 -10.42 0.88 4.77
CA GLY A 249 -11.05 0.37 3.57
C GLY A 249 -10.61 1.10 2.32
N GLY A 250 -11.48 1.09 1.32
CA GLY A 250 -11.26 1.83 0.07
C GLY A 250 -12.53 2.44 -0.47
N GLN A 251 -12.38 3.53 -1.21
CA GLN A 251 -13.42 4.18 -1.99
C GLN A 251 -12.74 5.04 -3.05
N ASN A 252 -13.39 5.23 -4.21
CA ASN A 252 -12.82 5.97 -5.35
C ASN A 252 -11.40 5.50 -5.73
N GLY A 253 -11.11 4.21 -5.58
CA GLY A 253 -9.81 3.63 -5.91
C GLY A 253 -8.67 3.93 -4.94
N ALA A 254 -8.95 4.57 -3.79
CA ALA A 254 -7.94 4.95 -2.82
C ALA A 254 -8.24 4.42 -1.42
N LEU A 255 -7.18 4.21 -0.62
CA LEU A 255 -7.24 3.86 0.79
C LEU A 255 -7.99 4.95 1.57
N GLN A 256 -8.85 4.54 2.50
CA GLN A 256 -9.55 5.48 3.37
C GLN A 256 -9.77 4.95 4.77
N TRP A 257 -10.00 5.87 5.68
CA TRP A 257 -10.70 5.65 6.93
C TRP A 257 -12.18 5.99 6.79
N ASN A 258 -13.03 5.30 7.55
CA ASN A 258 -14.43 5.65 7.73
C ASN A 258 -14.86 5.46 9.19
N ARG A 259 -15.79 6.29 9.65
CA ARG A 259 -16.49 6.10 10.92
C ARG A 259 -17.92 5.67 10.66
N GLU A 260 -18.30 4.51 11.17
CA GLU A 260 -19.68 4.02 11.05
C GLU A 260 -20.70 4.94 11.76
N SER A 261 -20.27 5.68 12.79
CA SER A 261 -21.20 6.47 13.60
C SER A 261 -21.80 7.66 12.87
N ASP A 262 -21.04 8.30 11.99
CA ASP A 262 -21.42 9.53 11.26
C ASP A 262 -21.08 9.49 9.77
N ASP A 263 -20.60 8.34 9.27
CA ASP A 263 -20.15 8.10 7.89
C ASP A 263 -19.08 9.08 7.40
N ALA A 264 -18.32 9.67 8.34
CA ALA A 264 -17.21 10.54 8.00
C ALA A 264 -16.07 9.72 7.37
N THR A 265 -15.48 10.27 6.30
CA THR A 265 -14.33 9.66 5.61
C THR A 265 -13.07 10.49 5.83
N LEU A 266 -11.92 9.83 5.84
CA LEU A 266 -10.61 10.46 5.82
C LEU A 266 -9.74 9.74 4.77
N PRO A 267 -9.26 10.43 3.73
CA PRO A 267 -9.65 11.79 3.40
C PRO A 267 -11.15 11.87 3.06
N GLU A 268 -11.69 13.08 3.11
CA GLU A 268 -12.98 13.41 2.52
C GLU A 268 -12.98 12.99 1.05
N GLN A 269 -14.09 12.40 0.58
CA GLN A 269 -14.24 11.87 -0.79
C GLN A 269 -14.42 12.96 -1.85
N SER A 270 -13.65 14.03 -1.75
CA SER A 270 -13.49 15.08 -2.76
C SER A 270 -12.33 14.72 -3.71
N PRO A 271 -12.25 15.32 -4.92
CA PRO A 271 -11.09 15.14 -5.79
C PRO A 271 -9.75 15.50 -5.12
N ALA A 272 -9.73 16.53 -4.26
CA ALA A 272 -8.53 16.96 -3.56
C ALA A 272 -8.12 15.97 -2.46
N GLY A 273 -9.09 15.46 -1.70
CA GLY A 273 -8.86 14.48 -0.65
C GLY A 273 -8.37 13.15 -1.21
N VAL A 274 -9.08 12.60 -2.20
CA VAL A 274 -8.72 11.33 -2.86
C VAL A 274 -7.32 11.39 -3.47
N ALA A 275 -6.95 12.51 -4.11
CA ALA A 275 -5.61 12.70 -4.69
C ALA A 275 -4.46 12.72 -3.66
N LEU A 276 -4.76 12.95 -2.38
CA LEU A 276 -3.79 12.89 -1.28
C LEU A 276 -3.70 11.50 -0.62
N SER A 277 -4.58 10.58 -1.00
CA SER A 277 -4.47 9.17 -0.61
C SER A 277 -3.81 8.34 -1.72
N THR A 278 -3.79 7.01 -1.56
CA THR A 278 -3.10 6.10 -2.48
C THR A 278 -3.96 4.87 -2.80
N PRO A 279 -3.92 4.35 -4.04
CA PRO A 279 -4.37 2.99 -4.29
C PRO A 279 -3.48 1.99 -3.55
N LEU A 280 -4.02 0.80 -3.28
CA LEU A 280 -3.26 -0.34 -2.77
C LEU A 280 -2.84 -1.25 -3.93
N ALA A 281 -1.54 -1.49 -4.07
CA ALA A 281 -1.02 -2.37 -5.13
C ALA A 281 -1.53 -3.81 -4.95
N THR A 282 -2.04 -4.41 -6.02
CA THR A 282 -2.54 -5.79 -6.03
C THR A 282 -1.41 -6.80 -6.22
N GLY A 283 -1.65 -8.05 -5.82
CA GLY A 283 -0.78 -9.18 -6.11
C GLY A 283 0.53 -9.24 -5.31
N ARG A 284 0.85 -8.23 -4.50
CA ARG A 284 2.04 -8.18 -3.62
C ARG A 284 1.67 -7.91 -2.16
N TRP A 285 2.58 -8.25 -1.26
CA TRP A 285 2.49 -7.85 0.15
C TRP A 285 2.84 -6.37 0.32
N LEU A 286 2.02 -5.68 1.09
CA LEU A 286 2.16 -4.30 1.51
C LEU A 286 2.28 -4.26 3.02
N CYS A 287 3.10 -3.38 3.55
CA CYS A 287 3.12 -3.08 4.97
C CYS A 287 2.17 -1.93 5.28
N LEU A 288 0.98 -2.23 5.78
CA LEU A 288 0.04 -1.21 6.26
C LEU A 288 0.33 -0.93 7.74
N ARG A 289 0.61 0.34 8.05
CA ARG A 289 0.81 0.80 9.43
C ARG A 289 -0.06 2.00 9.72
N TYR A 290 -0.50 2.12 10.95
CA TYR A 290 -1.15 3.34 11.42
C TYR A 290 -0.97 3.54 12.91
N GLN A 291 -1.07 4.80 13.32
CA GLN A 291 -1.13 5.19 14.71
C GLN A 291 -2.42 5.97 14.98
N ILE A 292 -3.01 5.75 16.15
CA ILE A 292 -4.21 6.45 16.62
C ILE A 292 -3.91 6.99 18.02
N ASP A 293 -3.87 8.31 18.17
CA ASP A 293 -3.82 8.93 19.49
C ASP A 293 -5.21 8.87 20.12
N THR A 294 -5.33 8.20 21.26
CA THR A 294 -6.60 8.02 21.99
C THR A 294 -6.93 9.20 22.92
N THR A 295 -6.05 10.20 22.95
CA THR A 295 -6.11 11.39 23.81
C THR A 295 -6.27 12.69 23.02
N ALA A 296 -5.91 12.68 21.74
CA ALA A 296 -6.03 13.83 20.83
C ALA A 296 -6.53 13.40 19.44
N PRO A 297 -7.16 14.30 18.65
CA PRO A 297 -7.56 14.01 17.28
C PRO A 297 -6.33 13.95 16.36
N SER A 298 -5.52 12.90 16.50
CA SER A 298 -4.27 12.69 15.80
C SER A 298 -4.17 11.25 15.30
N MET A 299 -3.97 11.10 14.00
CA MET A 299 -3.85 9.81 13.33
C MET A 299 -2.85 9.95 12.19
N ARG A 300 -2.11 8.88 11.91
CA ARG A 300 -1.23 8.81 10.74
C ARG A 300 -1.27 7.40 10.18
N THR A 301 -1.16 7.29 8.87
CA THR A 301 -1.19 6.02 8.14
C THR A 301 -0.01 5.97 7.17
N TRP A 302 0.60 4.79 7.07
CA TRP A 302 1.70 4.51 6.16
C TRP A 302 1.43 3.25 5.37
N VAL A 303 1.90 3.23 4.12
CA VAL A 303 2.00 2.02 3.30
C VAL A 303 3.47 1.91 2.87
N ASP A 304 4.11 0.78 3.16
CA ASP A 304 5.53 0.54 2.85
C ASP A 304 6.44 1.67 3.37
N ASP A 305 6.22 2.08 4.62
CA ASP A 305 6.88 3.20 5.32
C ASP A 305 6.70 4.60 4.72
N GLN A 306 5.92 4.74 3.64
CA GLN A 306 5.53 6.03 3.11
C GLN A 306 4.25 6.51 3.78
N GLU A 307 4.30 7.69 4.42
CA GLU A 307 3.11 8.30 5.02
C GLU A 307 2.13 8.76 3.93
N ILE A 308 0.85 8.53 4.17
CA ILE A 308 -0.23 8.92 3.27
C ILE A 308 -0.81 10.25 3.75
N ALA A 309 -0.52 11.33 3.02
CA ALA A 309 -0.87 12.69 3.42
C ALA A 309 -2.37 12.90 3.68
N GLY A 310 -3.24 12.30 2.85
CA GLY A 310 -4.70 12.39 3.01
C GLY A 310 -5.25 11.60 4.20
N LEU A 311 -4.43 10.76 4.83
CA LEU A 311 -4.79 9.95 6.01
C LEU A 311 -4.10 10.43 7.29
N ARG A 312 -3.56 11.65 7.26
CA ARG A 312 -3.00 12.33 8.43
C ARG A 312 -4.06 13.23 9.05
N VAL A 313 -4.21 13.13 10.37
CA VAL A 313 -5.00 14.07 11.18
C VAL A 313 -4.05 14.72 12.17
N ASP A 314 -4.01 16.06 12.18
CA ASP A 314 -3.16 16.83 13.08
C ASP A 314 -3.94 17.81 13.98
N GLY A 315 -5.27 17.69 13.97
CA GLY A 315 -6.18 18.52 14.75
C GLY A 315 -6.57 19.86 14.10
N VAL A 316 -6.01 20.19 12.92
CA VAL A 316 -6.35 21.39 12.16
C VAL A 316 -7.14 21.00 10.91
N ALA A 317 -8.40 21.41 10.86
CA ALA A 317 -9.27 21.10 9.72
C ALA A 317 -8.78 21.76 8.44
N THR A 318 -8.56 20.94 7.43
CA THR A 318 -8.27 21.27 6.05
C THR A 318 -9.50 20.96 5.20
N GLN A 319 -10.06 22.00 4.58
CA GLN A 319 -11.24 21.87 3.73
C GLN A 319 -11.00 20.84 2.61
N ASN A 320 -12.00 19.97 2.36
CA ASN A 320 -11.97 18.92 1.33
C ASN A 320 -10.96 17.78 1.60
N VAL A 321 -10.30 17.74 2.76
CA VAL A 321 -9.33 16.69 3.13
C VAL A 321 -9.75 16.01 4.43
N ASP A 322 -9.86 16.73 5.53
CA ASP A 322 -10.21 16.16 6.84
C ASP A 322 -11.24 17.00 7.60
N GLY A 323 -11.82 18.02 6.96
CA GLY A 323 -12.85 18.87 7.55
C GLY A 323 -14.07 18.10 8.06
N GLN A 324 -14.59 17.15 7.26
CA GLN A 324 -15.67 16.23 7.69
C GLN A 324 -15.22 15.38 8.90
N TRP A 325 -13.98 14.87 8.86
CA TRP A 325 -13.43 14.04 9.92
C TRP A 325 -13.32 14.80 11.25
N LEU A 326 -12.78 16.01 11.20
CA LEU A 326 -12.50 16.89 12.35
C LEU A 326 -13.69 17.71 12.83
N ALA A 327 -14.85 17.63 12.16
CA ALA A 327 -16.12 18.10 12.70
C ALA A 327 -16.44 17.43 14.06
N ARG A 328 -15.95 16.20 14.25
CA ARG A 328 -15.93 15.51 15.54
C ARG A 328 -14.50 15.45 16.09
N ARG A 329 -14.30 16.05 17.26
CA ARG A 329 -12.97 16.14 17.91
C ARG A 329 -12.70 15.06 18.96
N THR A 330 -13.67 14.20 19.26
CA THR A 330 -13.48 13.07 20.17
C THR A 330 -12.48 12.09 19.55
N PRO A 331 -11.34 11.81 20.21
CA PRO A 331 -10.37 10.85 19.70
C PRO A 331 -10.95 9.43 19.62
N PRO A 332 -10.64 8.65 18.57
CA PRO A 332 -11.02 7.24 18.51
C PRO A 332 -10.43 6.43 19.67
N ARG A 333 -11.18 5.42 20.13
CA ARG A 333 -10.77 4.50 21.20
C ARG A 333 -11.11 3.04 20.81
N PRO A 334 -10.33 2.44 19.89
CA PRO A 334 -10.51 1.05 19.51
C PRO A 334 -10.49 0.10 20.71
N THR A 335 -11.43 -0.83 20.77
CA THR A 335 -11.52 -1.88 21.79
C THR A 335 -11.26 -3.28 21.23
N GLY A 336 -11.25 -3.42 19.90
CA GLY A 336 -10.95 -4.68 19.22
C GLY A 336 -10.40 -4.46 17.81
N LEU A 337 -9.88 -5.53 17.22
CA LEU A 337 -9.37 -5.56 15.85
C LEU A 337 -10.02 -6.70 15.07
N ARG A 338 -10.54 -6.39 13.88
CA ARG A 338 -11.12 -7.36 12.94
C ARG A 338 -10.50 -7.17 11.56
N LEU A 339 -9.99 -8.24 10.97
CA LEU A 339 -9.37 -8.27 9.64
C LEU A 339 -10.26 -9.06 8.70
N GLY A 340 -10.68 -8.49 7.58
CA GLY A 340 -11.76 -9.09 6.81
C GLY A 340 -12.11 -8.37 5.52
N TRP A 341 -13.37 -8.49 5.13
CA TRP A 341 -13.97 -7.78 4.01
C TRP A 341 -15.43 -7.48 4.28
N GLU A 342 -15.87 -6.28 3.92
CA GLU A 342 -17.26 -5.83 3.92
C GLU A 342 -17.49 -4.90 2.72
N SER A 343 -18.57 -5.15 1.97
CA SER A 343 -19.02 -4.30 0.87
C SER A 343 -20.55 -4.31 0.80
N TYR A 344 -21.16 -3.17 0.48
CA TYR A 344 -22.62 -3.06 0.39
C TYR A 344 -23.18 -3.34 -1.02
N GLY A 345 -22.35 -3.43 -2.06
CA GLY A 345 -22.85 -3.54 -3.44
C GLY A 345 -21.96 -4.30 -4.41
N THR A 346 -20.70 -3.89 -4.57
CA THR A 346 -19.74 -4.49 -5.50
C THR A 346 -18.33 -4.50 -4.90
N GLY A 347 -17.42 -5.24 -5.51
CA GLY A 347 -16.02 -5.30 -5.07
C GLY A 347 -15.79 -6.59 -4.31
N ASP A 348 -15.79 -7.71 -5.03
CA ASP A 348 -15.26 -8.96 -4.50
C ASP A 348 -13.74 -8.82 -4.43
N ASP A 349 -13.14 -9.34 -3.36
CA ASP A 349 -11.69 -9.37 -3.25
C ASP A 349 -11.24 -10.53 -2.38
N THR A 350 -10.05 -11.03 -2.66
CA THR A 350 -9.35 -11.99 -1.82
C THR A 350 -8.17 -11.28 -1.19
N LEU A 351 -8.13 -11.27 0.14
CA LEU A 351 -7.09 -10.63 0.93
C LEU A 351 -6.34 -11.66 1.77
N TRP A 352 -5.06 -11.40 2.00
CA TRP A 352 -4.26 -12.08 2.99
C TRP A 352 -3.70 -11.08 3.98
N PHE A 353 -3.69 -11.46 5.25
CA PHE A 353 -3.09 -10.73 6.35
C PHE A 353 -2.03 -11.59 7.02
N ASP A 354 -0.90 -10.97 7.33
CA ASP A 354 0.21 -11.64 8.00
C ASP A 354 1.01 -10.67 8.89
N ASP A 355 1.85 -11.19 9.78
CA ASP A 355 2.69 -10.44 10.74
C ASP A 355 1.96 -9.28 11.43
N VAL A 356 0.76 -9.56 11.92
CA VAL A 356 -0.10 -8.57 12.58
C VAL A 356 0.46 -8.27 13.96
N ALA A 357 0.75 -6.99 14.21
CA ALA A 357 1.24 -6.51 15.48
C ALA A 357 0.48 -5.25 15.90
N LEU A 358 0.08 -5.18 17.17
CA LEU A 358 -0.62 -4.02 17.74
C LEU A 358 -0.18 -3.80 19.19
N GLY A 359 0.15 -2.56 19.54
CA GLY A 359 0.54 -2.20 20.90
C GLY A 359 0.62 -0.70 21.12
N SER A 360 1.25 -0.30 22.23
CA SER A 360 1.42 1.11 22.63
C SER A 360 2.77 1.73 22.23
N SER A 361 3.61 0.96 21.53
CA SER A 361 4.92 1.39 21.04
C SER A 361 4.95 1.38 19.51
N PRO A 362 5.74 2.26 18.86
CA PRO A 362 5.91 2.23 17.41
C PRO A 362 6.33 0.86 16.88
N ILE A 363 5.68 0.43 15.79
CA ILE A 363 5.96 -0.83 15.10
C ILE A 363 6.37 -0.48 13.67
N GLY A 364 7.52 -0.99 13.23
CA GLY A 364 8.05 -0.77 11.88
C GLY A 364 7.56 -1.81 10.87
N CYS A 365 7.79 -1.51 9.60
CA CYS A 365 7.97 -2.54 8.59
C CYS A 365 9.40 -3.10 8.71
#